data_AF-A0Q3S3-F1
#
_entry.id   AF-A0Q3S3-F1
#
_cell.length_a   1.000
_cell.length_b   1.000
_cell.length_c   1.000
_cell.angle_alpha   90.00
_cell.angle_beta   90.00
_cell.angle_gamma   90.00
#
_symmetry.space_group_name_H-M   'P 1'
#
loop_
_entity.id
_entity.type
_entity.pdbx_description
1 polymer ?
#
loop_
_entity_poly.entity_id
_entity_poly.type
_entity_poly.pdbx_seq_one_letter_code
_entity_poly.pdbx_strand_id
1 'polypeptide(L)'
;MLTDKQKLFCKNYLKTGNATEAYMRAYKCTSKTANSNGSKLLSNDKIKAYIDEIERTGGYEEATEKEIRQFFTETMRDKKAPLHLRMKSAEILGKNFGLTVEQKPQKTQVIRVVEGGDIINE
;
A
#
# COMPACT_ATOMS: atom_id res chain seq x y z
N MET A 1 -16.84 -9.15 -15.02
CA MET A 1 -15.45 -8.78 -14.75
C MET A 1 -15.10 -7.55 -15.56
N LEU A 2 -14.47 -6.54 -14.95
CA LEU A 2 -14.03 -5.31 -15.64
C LEU A 2 -12.65 -5.52 -16.27
N THR A 3 -12.43 -4.91 -17.43
CA THR A 3 -11.10 -4.83 -18.07
C THR A 3 -10.19 -3.84 -17.34
N ASP A 4 -8.87 -3.96 -17.52
CA ASP A 4 -7.91 -3.06 -16.86
C ASP A 4 -8.11 -1.58 -17.25
N LYS A 5 -8.49 -1.31 -18.51
CA LYS A 5 -8.83 0.04 -18.95
C LYS A 5 -10.09 0.59 -18.26
N GLN A 6 -11.09 -0.26 -18.02
CA GLN A 6 -12.30 0.13 -17.28
C GLN A 6 -12.01 0.38 -15.80
N LYS A 7 -11.16 -0.44 -15.17
CA LYS A 7 -10.71 -0.20 -13.80
C LYS A 7 -9.93 1.11 -13.71
N LEU A 8 -9.03 1.36 -14.66
CA LEU A 8 -8.27 2.61 -14.76
C LEU A 8 -9.19 3.82 -14.98
N PHE A 9 -10.24 3.68 -15.78
CA PHE A 9 -11.28 4.70 -15.94
C PHE A 9 -11.95 5.02 -14.61
N CYS A 10 -12.41 4.00 -13.86
CA CYS A 10 -13.06 4.20 -12.56
C CYS A 10 -12.13 4.90 -11.56
N LYS A 11 -10.86 4.47 -11.47
CA LYS A 11 -9.85 5.13 -10.63
C LYS A 11 -9.66 6.61 -11.00
N ASN A 12 -9.54 6.93 -12.29
CA ASN A 12 -9.37 8.31 -12.73
C ASN A 12 -10.62 9.16 -12.51
N TYR A 13 -11.82 8.58 -12.69
CA TYR A 13 -13.08 9.27 -12.48
C TYR A 13 -13.25 9.70 -11.02
N LEU A 14 -12.94 8.81 -10.08
CA LEU A 14 -12.95 9.13 -8.65
C LEU A 14 -11.95 10.23 -8.28
N LYS A 15 -10.80 10.28 -8.97
CA LYS A 15 -9.77 11.32 -8.74
C LYS A 15 -10.14 12.70 -9.30
N THR A 16 -10.74 12.76 -10.50
CA THR A 16 -10.98 14.03 -11.21
C THR A 16 -12.42 14.52 -11.14
N GLY A 17 -13.38 13.65 -10.81
CA GLY A 17 -14.82 13.91 -10.91
C GLY A 17 -15.32 14.10 -12.36
N ASN A 18 -14.46 13.93 -13.37
CA ASN A 18 -14.75 14.24 -14.76
C ASN A 18 -14.66 12.99 -15.64
N ALA A 19 -15.79 12.57 -16.20
CA ALA A 19 -15.91 11.38 -17.04
C ALA A 19 -15.08 11.48 -18.33
N THR A 20 -15.07 12.65 -18.97
CA THR A 20 -14.33 12.89 -20.21
C THR A 20 -12.84 12.78 -19.96
N GLU A 21 -12.35 13.45 -18.91
CA GLU A 21 -10.94 13.40 -18.55
C GLU A 21 -10.49 11.99 -18.14
N ALA A 22 -11.29 11.30 -17.33
CA ALA A 22 -11.02 9.93 -16.91
C ALA A 22 -10.93 8.97 -18.12
N TYR A 23 -11.83 9.12 -19.09
CA TYR A 23 -11.83 8.30 -20.29
C TYR A 23 -10.63 8.60 -21.19
N MET A 24 -10.25 9.87 -21.33
CA MET A 24 -9.03 10.27 -22.06
C MET A 24 -7.78 9.63 -21.46
N ARG A 25 -7.64 9.67 -20.13
CA ARG A 25 -6.50 9.08 -19.42
C ARG A 25 -6.45 7.56 -19.55
N ALA A 26 -7.60 6.88 -19.48
CA ALA A 26 -7.67 5.43 -19.55
C ALA A 26 -7.51 4.86 -20.97
N TYR A 27 -8.04 5.56 -21.99
CA TYR A 27 -8.12 5.05 -23.36
C TYR A 27 -7.25 5.79 -24.37
N LYS A 28 -6.54 6.86 -23.96
CA LYS A 28 -5.64 7.68 -24.80
C LYS A 28 -6.31 8.13 -26.10
N CYS A 29 -7.47 8.78 -25.98
CA CYS A 29 -8.27 9.23 -27.12
C CYS A 29 -8.56 10.73 -27.08
N THR A 30 -9.13 11.26 -28.16
CA THR A 30 -9.50 12.68 -28.26
C THR A 30 -10.68 13.02 -27.35
N SER A 31 -10.75 14.28 -26.91
CA SER A 31 -11.83 14.78 -26.05
C SER A 31 -13.23 14.52 -26.61
N LYS A 32 -13.41 14.70 -27.93
CA LYS A 32 -14.69 14.43 -28.61
C LYS A 32 -15.17 12.98 -28.42
N THR A 33 -14.27 12.02 -28.60
CA THR A 33 -14.56 10.59 -28.42
C THR A 33 -14.76 10.26 -26.94
N ALA A 34 -13.96 10.86 -26.06
CA ALA A 34 -14.03 10.63 -24.63
C ALA A 34 -15.32 11.14 -24.00
N ASN A 35 -15.88 12.25 -24.48
CA ASN A 35 -17.09 12.84 -23.92
C ASN A 35 -18.31 11.92 -24.04
N SER A 36 -18.55 11.42 -25.26
CA SER A 36 -19.67 10.51 -25.53
C SER A 36 -19.46 9.14 -24.88
N ASN A 37 -18.24 8.59 -24.97
CA ASN A 37 -17.97 7.25 -24.43
C ASN A 37 -17.81 7.22 -22.91
N GLY A 38 -17.29 8.28 -22.30
CA GLY A 38 -17.16 8.41 -20.85
C GLY A 38 -18.53 8.39 -20.17
N SER A 39 -19.47 9.21 -20.66
CA SER A 39 -20.85 9.24 -20.16
C SER A 39 -21.57 7.89 -20.36
N LYS A 40 -21.37 7.25 -21.52
CA LYS A 40 -21.90 5.91 -21.80
C LYS A 40 -21.31 4.85 -20.86
N LEU A 41 -20.01 4.96 -20.53
CA LEU A 41 -19.33 4.00 -19.67
C LEU A 41 -19.80 4.11 -18.21
N LEU A 42 -20.05 5.33 -17.70
CA LEU A 42 -20.66 5.55 -16.39
C LEU A 42 -22.09 5.00 -16.28
N SER A 43 -22.80 4.90 -17.40
CA SER A 43 -24.15 4.32 -17.41
C SER A 43 -24.14 2.79 -17.27
N ASN A 44 -22.99 2.13 -17.36
CA ASN A 44 -22.88 0.68 -17.23
C ASN A 44 -22.96 0.24 -15.76
N ASP A 45 -23.88 -0.66 -15.43
CA ASP A 45 -24.10 -1.12 -14.06
C ASP A 45 -22.87 -1.75 -13.41
N LYS A 46 -22.03 -2.45 -14.19
CA LYS A 46 -20.78 -3.04 -13.67
C LYS A 46 -19.75 -1.96 -13.31
N ILE A 47 -19.76 -0.84 -14.01
CA ILE A 47 -18.87 0.31 -13.73
C ILE A 47 -19.36 1.01 -12.46
N LYS A 48 -20.66 1.27 -12.35
CA LYS A 48 -21.26 1.87 -11.15
C LYS A 48 -20.98 1.04 -9.91
N ALA A 49 -21.29 -0.26 -9.95
CA ALA A 49 -21.04 -1.16 -8.82
C ALA A 49 -19.57 -1.18 -8.39
N TYR A 50 -18.63 -1.08 -9.34
CA TYR A 50 -17.20 -1.02 -9.03
C TYR A 50 -16.78 0.34 -8.45
N ILE A 51 -17.35 1.45 -8.94
CA ILE A 51 -17.12 2.79 -8.35
C ILE A 51 -17.64 2.81 -6.90
N ASP A 52 -18.86 2.34 -6.67
CA ASP A 52 -19.49 2.26 -5.34
C ASP A 52 -18.67 1.38 -4.38
N GLU A 53 -18.13 0.25 -4.88
CA GLU A 53 -17.25 -0.61 -4.11
C GLU A 53 -15.98 0.13 -3.67
N ILE A 54 -15.34 0.88 -4.57
CA ILE A 54 -14.12 1.64 -4.28
C ILE A 54 -14.39 2.75 -3.25
N GLU A 55 -15.49 3.47 -3.39
CA GLU A 55 -15.87 4.52 -2.44
C GLU A 55 -16.16 3.93 -1.06
N ARG A 56 -16.84 2.77 -1.00
CA ARG A 56 -17.14 2.08 0.26
C ARG A 56 -15.89 1.55 0.95
N THR A 57 -14.87 1.12 0.21
CA THR A 57 -13.61 0.64 0.80
C THR A 57 -12.64 1.76 1.18
N GLY A 58 -13.01 3.02 0.96
CA GLY A 58 -12.18 4.18 1.32
C GLY A 58 -11.13 4.58 0.27
N GLY A 59 -11.32 4.15 -0.98
CA GLY A 59 -10.49 4.56 -2.11
C GLY A 59 -9.30 3.63 -2.41
N TYR A 60 -8.98 3.50 -3.70
CA TYR A 60 -7.75 2.87 -4.21
C TYR A 60 -6.62 3.90 -4.34
N GLU A 61 -6.31 4.62 -3.28
CA GLU A 61 -5.00 5.27 -3.23
C GLU A 61 -3.99 4.21 -2.81
N GLU A 62 -3.38 3.57 -3.82
CA GLU A 62 -2.13 2.86 -3.60
C GLU A 62 -1.16 3.89 -3.02
N ALA A 63 -0.85 3.75 -1.73
CA ALA A 63 0.05 4.66 -1.05
C ALA A 63 1.37 4.70 -1.81
N THR A 64 1.73 5.90 -2.27
CA THR A 64 2.97 6.09 -3.00
C THR A 64 4.16 5.80 -2.09
N GLU A 65 5.32 5.49 -2.67
CA GLU A 65 6.54 5.29 -1.89
C GLU A 65 6.82 6.48 -0.96
N LYS A 66 6.52 7.71 -1.43
CA LYS A 66 6.68 8.94 -0.66
C LYS A 66 5.73 8.97 0.55
N GLU A 67 4.46 8.63 0.37
CA GLU A 67 3.47 8.60 1.46
C GLU A 67 3.79 7.52 2.48
N ILE A 68 4.18 6.33 2.03
CA ILE A 68 4.61 5.24 2.92
C ILE A 68 5.83 5.67 3.74
N ARG A 69 6.84 6.25 3.08
CA ARG A 69 8.04 6.77 3.75
C ARG A 69 7.72 7.86 4.75
N GLN A 70 6.82 8.77 4.39
CA GLN A 70 6.39 9.86 5.26
C GLN A 70 5.65 9.32 6.49
N PHE A 71 4.68 8.43 6.30
CA PHE A 71 3.93 7.78 7.37
C PHE A 71 4.84 7.09 8.39
N PHE A 72 5.79 6.27 7.93
CA PHE A 72 6.73 5.60 8.83
C PHE A 72 7.72 6.59 9.48
N THR A 73 8.12 7.66 8.79
CA THR A 73 9.00 8.69 9.37
C THR A 73 8.30 9.45 10.51
N GLU A 74 7.03 9.82 10.30
CA GLU A 74 6.20 10.47 11.32
C GLU A 74 5.97 9.54 12.50
N THR A 75 5.57 8.30 12.25
CA THR A 75 5.36 7.27 13.29
C THR A 75 6.64 7.01 14.09
N MET A 76 7.81 6.93 13.45
CA MET A 76 9.10 6.74 14.15
C MET A 76 9.43 7.90 15.09
N ARG A 77 9.15 9.15 14.66
CA ARG A 77 9.49 10.38 15.38
C ARG A 77 8.46 10.77 16.44
N ASP A 78 7.23 10.30 16.33
CA ASP A 78 6.17 10.61 17.29
C ASP A 78 6.49 10.02 18.67
N LYS A 79 6.73 10.89 19.66
CA LYS A 79 7.02 10.49 21.04
C LYS A 79 5.80 9.95 21.79
N LYS A 80 4.59 10.24 21.31
CA LYS A 80 3.32 9.78 21.90
C LYS A 80 2.95 8.37 21.44
N ALA A 81 3.48 7.93 20.30
CA ALA A 81 3.25 6.60 19.80
C ALA A 81 3.94 5.52 20.66
N PRO A 82 3.34 4.32 20.81
CA PRO A 82 3.96 3.19 21.49
C PRO A 82 5.35 2.85 20.94
N LEU A 83 6.31 2.58 21.83
CA LEU A 83 7.71 2.32 21.46
C LEU A 83 7.88 1.24 20.39
N HIS A 84 7.12 0.14 20.49
CA HIS A 84 7.21 -0.97 19.53
C HIS A 84 6.83 -0.56 18.08
N LEU A 85 5.85 0.34 17.91
CA LEU A 85 5.47 0.87 16.58
C LEU A 85 6.54 1.79 16.00
N ARG A 86 7.18 2.59 16.86
CA ARG A 86 8.30 3.46 16.48
C ARG A 86 9.51 2.63 16.05
N MET A 87 9.83 1.58 16.81
CA MET A 87 10.89 0.62 16.46
C MET A 87 10.58 -0.10 15.14
N LYS A 88 9.33 -0.52 14.92
CA LYS A 88 8.93 -1.17 13.67
C LYS A 88 9.08 -0.24 12.46
N SER A 89 8.66 1.01 12.61
CA SER A 89 8.84 2.05 11.59
C SER A 89 10.32 2.26 11.27
N ALA A 90 11.18 2.31 12.29
CA ALA A 90 12.63 2.43 12.10
C ALA A 90 13.23 1.23 11.37
N GLU A 91 12.80 0.01 11.70
CA GLU A 91 13.22 -1.23 11.01
C GLU A 91 12.81 -1.21 9.53
N ILE A 92 11.56 -0.86 9.22
CA ILE A 92 11.05 -0.81 7.84
C ILE A 92 11.85 0.21 7.01
N LEU A 93 12.07 1.41 7.56
CA LEU A 93 12.89 2.42 6.89
C LEU A 93 14.33 1.94 6.72
N GLY A 94 14.93 1.34 7.76
CA GLY A 94 16.30 0.82 7.72
C GLY A 94 16.50 -0.28 6.67
N LYS A 95 15.53 -1.18 6.50
CA LYS A 95 15.54 -2.20 5.44
C LYS A 95 15.51 -1.57 4.05
N ASN A 96 14.67 -0.56 3.84
CA ASN A 96 14.59 0.16 2.56
C ASN A 96 15.90 0.88 2.20
N PHE A 97 16.69 1.31 3.20
CA PHE A 97 17.97 1.97 2.98
C PHE A 97 19.19 1.02 2.99
N GLY A 98 18.99 -0.29 3.14
CA GLY A 98 20.09 -1.25 3.23
C GLY A 98 20.94 -1.11 4.50
N LEU A 99 20.41 -0.46 5.55
CA LEU A 99 21.11 -0.20 6.81
C LEU A 99 21.07 -1.39 7.78
N THR A 100 20.39 -2.47 7.40
CA THR A 100 20.25 -3.66 8.24
C THR A 100 21.25 -4.72 7.83
N VAL A 101 22.06 -5.18 8.78
CA VAL A 101 22.93 -6.35 8.59
C VAL A 101 22.08 -7.60 8.69
N GLU A 102 22.13 -8.47 7.67
CA GLU A 102 21.52 -9.79 7.76
C GLU A 102 22.15 -10.55 8.92
N GLN A 103 21.33 -10.92 9.91
CA GLN A 103 21.79 -11.81 10.96
C GLN A 103 21.94 -13.21 10.35
N LYS A 104 23.18 -13.66 10.18
CA LYS A 104 23.47 -15.08 9.94
C LYS A 104 22.82 -15.89 11.07
N PRO A 105 22.20 -17.05 10.77
CA PRO A 105 21.56 -17.86 11.80
C PRO A 105 22.59 -18.21 12.87
N GLN A 106 22.40 -17.68 14.08
CA GLN A 106 23.24 -18.00 15.22
C GLN A 106 22.89 -19.43 15.65
N LYS A 107 23.89 -20.32 15.67
CA LYS A 107 23.70 -21.71 16.14
C LYS A 107 23.05 -21.68 17.52
N THR A 108 21.81 -22.15 17.60
CA THR A 108 21.11 -22.32 18.87
C THR A 108 21.87 -23.34 19.70
N GLN A 109 22.66 -22.88 20.67
CA GLN A 109 23.08 -23.76 21.76
C GLN A 109 21.89 -23.91 22.71
N VAL A 110 21.39 -25.13 22.80
CA VAL A 110 20.34 -25.50 23.76
C VAL A 110 21.00 -25.53 25.14
N ILE A 111 20.85 -24.44 25.89
CA ILE A 111 21.27 -24.42 27.30
C ILE A 111 20.26 -25.27 28.08
N ARG A 112 20.64 -26.49 28.46
CA ARG A 112 19.88 -27.28 29.43
C ARG A 112 20.19 -26.74 30.81
N VAL A 113 19.29 -25.93 31.37
CA VAL A 113 19.34 -25.58 32.79
C VAL A 113 18.88 -26.82 33.56
N VAL A 114 19.83 -27.49 34.21
CA VAL A 114 19.52 -28.53 35.19
C VAL A 114 19.49 -27.86 36.56
N GLU A 115 18.40 -28.05 37.32
CA GLU A 115 18.28 -27.58 38.70
C GLU A 115 19.37 -28.24 39.55
N GLY A 116 20.49 -27.53 39.74
CA GLY A 116 21.62 -28.05 40.52
C GLY A 116 22.98 -27.58 40.02
N GLY A 117 23.19 -26.27 39.94
CA GLY A 117 24.46 -25.65 40.36
C GLY A 117 25.75 -25.80 39.54
N ASP A 118 25.91 -26.72 38.59
CA ASP A 118 27.20 -26.87 37.89
C ASP A 118 27.07 -26.86 36.36
N ILE A 119 27.71 -25.87 35.72
CA ILE A 119 27.80 -25.73 34.27
C ILE A 119 29.02 -26.52 33.79
N ILE A 120 28.81 -27.65 33.11
CA ILE A 120 29.88 -28.31 32.33
C ILE A 120 29.73 -27.90 30.86
N ASN A 121 30.79 -27.34 30.28
CA ASN A 121 30.87 -27.06 28.85
C ASN A 121 31.45 -28.30 28.13
N GLU A 122 30.75 -28.83 27.12
CA GLU A 122 31.33 -29.67 26.07
C GLU A 122 31.37 -28.90 24.74
#